data_AF-A0A933BHA7-F1
#
_entry.id   AF-A0A933BHA7-F1
#
_cell.length_a   1.000
_cell.length_b   1.000
_cell.length_c   1.000
_cell.angle_alpha   90.00
_cell.angle_beta   90.00
_cell.angle_gamma   90.00
#
_symmetry.space_group_name_H-M   'P 1'
#
loop_
_entity.id
_entity.type
_entity.pdbx_description
1 polymer ?
#
loop_
_entity_poly.entity_id
_entity_poly.type
_entity_poly.pdbx_seq_one_letter_code
_entity_poly.pdbx_strand_id
1 'polypeptide(L)'
;MVEHTSPQRPRSKNAKITCQQITALILDYMTRELDAETALAFKAHLRECPDCIAFIRTYQKTVQAAQSLRYESIPLEMRKQVRQFLQERIKGSPPNR
;
A
#
# COMPACT_ATOMS: atom_id res chain seq x y z
N MET A 1 -25.88 44.15 24.90
CA MET A 1 -24.74 43.97 23.97
C MET A 1 -23.47 43.86 24.80
N VAL A 2 -22.91 42.67 24.94
CA VAL A 2 -21.54 42.47 25.41
C VAL A 2 -20.93 41.41 24.52
N GLU A 3 -19.93 41.83 23.76
CA GLU A 3 -19.24 41.03 22.75
C GLU A 3 -18.31 40.01 23.41
N HIS A 4 -18.52 38.73 23.10
CA HIS A 4 -17.57 37.68 23.39
C HIS A 4 -16.44 37.73 22.35
N THR A 5 -15.37 38.49 22.61
CA THR A 5 -14.10 38.32 21.88
C THR A 5 -13.16 37.44 22.70
N SER A 6 -13.15 36.15 22.36
CA SER A 6 -12.16 35.19 22.85
C SER A 6 -10.95 35.20 21.91
N PRO A 7 -9.73 35.48 22.38
CA PRO A 7 -8.55 35.59 21.53
C PRO A 7 -8.04 34.19 21.16
N GLN A 8 -8.21 33.80 19.90
CA GLN A 8 -7.60 32.57 19.38
C GLN A 8 -6.08 32.76 19.18
N ARG A 9 -5.29 32.14 20.07
CA ARG A 9 -3.83 31.99 19.95
C ARG A 9 -3.45 31.03 18.80
N PRO A 10 -2.29 31.22 18.15
CA PRO A 10 -1.92 30.52 16.92
C PRO A 10 -1.70 29.02 17.14
N ARG A 11 -2.27 28.21 16.25
CA ARG A 11 -2.20 26.74 16.27
C ARG A 11 -0.74 26.28 16.20
N SER A 12 -0.28 25.62 17.26
CA SER A 12 1.02 24.95 17.31
C SER A 12 1.06 23.80 16.29
N LYS A 13 2.08 23.81 15.42
CA LYS A 13 2.31 22.86 14.32
C LYS A 13 2.87 21.53 14.83
N ASN A 14 2.11 20.80 15.64
CA ASN A 14 2.36 19.37 15.89
C ASN A 14 1.15 18.59 15.40
N ALA A 15 1.11 18.35 14.09
CA ALA A 15 0.15 17.42 13.50
C ALA A 15 0.50 16.02 14.03
N LYS A 16 -0.24 15.57 15.06
CA LYS A 16 -0.14 14.21 15.55
C LYS A 16 -0.50 13.26 14.41
N ILE A 17 0.48 12.50 13.93
CA ILE A 17 0.23 11.45 12.94
C ILE A 17 -0.78 10.47 13.55
N THR A 18 -1.87 10.21 12.84
CA THR A 18 -2.93 9.30 13.32
C THR A 18 -2.64 7.86 12.91
N CYS A 19 -3.19 6.89 13.65
CA CYS A 19 -3.10 5.48 13.27
C CYS A 19 -3.65 5.22 11.86
N GLN A 20 -4.69 5.96 11.45
CA GLN A 20 -5.27 5.86 10.12
C GLN A 20 -4.29 6.29 9.03
N GLN A 21 -3.55 7.39 9.24
CA GLN A 21 -2.56 7.88 8.28
C GLN A 21 -1.41 6.88 8.10
N ILE A 22 -0.93 6.27 9.19
CA ILE A 22 0.11 5.24 9.14
C ILE A 22 -0.41 4.01 8.40
N THR A 23 -1.62 3.58 8.70
CA THR A 23 -2.20 2.39 8.06
C THR A 23 -2.42 2.61 6.56
N ALA A 24 -2.87 3.79 6.15
CA ALA A 24 -3.01 4.16 4.75
C ALA A 24 -1.65 4.13 4.03
N LEU A 25 -0.63 4.79 4.59
CA LEU A 25 0.74 4.77 4.05
C LEU A 25 1.26 3.33 3.86
N ILE A 26 1.02 2.47 4.84
CA ILE A 26 1.44 1.06 4.79
C ILE A 26 0.68 0.29 3.70
N LEU A 27 -0.63 0.53 3.56
CA LEU A 27 -1.45 -0.09 2.52
C LEU A 27 -1.02 0.35 1.13
N ASP A 28 -0.89 1.66 0.91
CA ASP A 28 -0.49 2.26 -0.36
C ASP A 28 0.93 1.79 -0.76
N TYR A 29 1.81 1.56 0.23
CA TYR A 29 3.13 0.96 0.00
C TYR A 29 3.02 -0.50 -0.48
N MET A 30 2.09 -1.27 0.07
CA MET A 30 1.86 -2.67 -0.33
C MET A 30 1.20 -2.79 -1.70
N THR A 31 0.28 -1.88 -2.05
CA THR A 31 -0.39 -1.84 -3.35
C THR A 31 0.46 -1.18 -4.44
N ARG A 32 1.63 -0.62 -4.08
CA ARG A 32 2.51 0.16 -4.97
C ARG A 32 1.84 1.43 -5.51
N GLU A 33 0.96 2.02 -4.71
CA GLU A 33 0.24 3.27 -5.01
C GLU A 33 0.91 4.50 -4.37
N LEU A 34 1.97 4.30 -3.56
CA LEU A 34 2.81 5.40 -3.07
C LEU A 34 3.50 6.12 -4.23
N ASP A 35 3.59 7.45 -4.13
CA ASP A 35 4.47 8.23 -5.00
C ASP A 35 5.94 7.81 -4.82
N ALA A 36 6.76 8.06 -5.84
CA ALA A 36 8.13 7.57 -5.90
C ALA A 36 9.03 8.13 -4.78
N GLU A 37 8.83 9.39 -4.39
CA GLU A 37 9.63 10.05 -3.36
C GLU A 37 9.33 9.46 -1.98
N THR A 38 8.04 9.36 -1.64
CA THR A 38 7.59 8.76 -0.38
C THR A 38 7.97 7.28 -0.33
N ALA A 39 7.85 6.54 -1.44
CA ALA A 39 8.24 5.12 -1.48
C ALA A 39 9.73 4.93 -1.21
N LEU A 40 10.58 5.84 -1.71
CA LEU A 40 12.01 5.79 -1.48
C LEU A 40 12.36 6.10 -0.02
N ALA A 41 11.77 7.17 0.54
CA ALA A 41 11.95 7.53 1.94
C ALA A 41 11.48 6.41 2.88
N PHE A 42 10.33 5.80 2.59
CA PHE A 42 9.80 4.69 3.37
C PHE A 42 10.70 3.45 3.28
N LYS A 43 11.23 3.13 2.09
CA LYS A 43 12.20 2.04 1.92
C LYS A 43 13.50 2.30 2.68
N ALA A 44 13.98 3.54 2.75
CA ALA A 44 15.16 3.89 3.54
C ALA A 44 14.90 3.61 5.03
N HIS A 45 13.78 4.09 5.56
CA HIS A 45 13.37 3.82 6.94
C HIS A 45 13.26 2.32 7.24
N LEU A 46 12.67 1.53 6.33
CA LEU A 46 12.57 0.08 6.50
C LEU A 46 13.95 -0.60 6.59
N ARG A 47 15.01 -0.06 5.97
CA ARG A 47 16.37 -0.63 6.11
C ARG A 47 16.98 -0.36 7.48
N GLU A 48 16.59 0.75 8.10
CA GLU A 48 17.16 1.23 9.36
C GLU A 48 16.34 0.75 10.58
N CYS A 49 15.10 0.28 10.37
CA CYS A 49 14.18 -0.10 11.44
C CYS A 49 13.67 -1.55 11.30
N PRO A 50 14.27 -2.53 12.01
CA PRO A 50 13.85 -3.93 11.94
C PRO A 50 12.44 -4.17 12.50
N ASP A 51 11.99 -3.39 13.49
CA ASP A 51 10.62 -3.46 14.03
C ASP A 51 9.58 -3.13 12.97
N CYS A 52 9.83 -2.10 12.16
CA CYS A 52 8.95 -1.75 11.05
C CYS A 52 8.91 -2.85 9.99
N ILE A 53 10.03 -3.51 9.69
CA ILE A 53 10.03 -4.70 8.81
C ILE A 53 9.15 -5.80 9.40
N ALA A 54 9.31 -6.11 10.69
CA ALA A 54 8.53 -7.16 11.36
C ALA A 54 7.03 -6.84 11.36
N PHE A 55 6.67 -5.58 11.61
CA PHE A 55 5.30 -5.09 11.54
C PHE A 55 4.71 -5.26 10.14
N ILE A 56 5.42 -4.79 9.11
CA ILE A 56 4.99 -4.92 7.70
C ILE A 56 4.75 -6.37 7.32
N ARG A 57 5.65 -7.29 7.71
CA ARG A 57 5.49 -8.73 7.45
C ARG A 57 4.24 -9.31 8.09
N THR A 58 3.93 -8.91 9.33
CA THR A 58 2.71 -9.34 10.02
C THR A 58 1.48 -8.76 9.33
N TYR A 59 1.48 -7.47 9.04
CA TYR A 59 0.37 -6.79 8.38
C TYR A 59 0.07 -7.36 7.00
N GLN A 60 1.09 -7.72 6.21
CA GLN A 60 0.93 -8.43 4.93
C GLN A 60 0.16 -9.73 5.07
N LYS A 61 0.45 -10.53 6.11
CA LYS A 61 -0.28 -11.78 6.36
C LYS A 61 -1.74 -11.51 6.70
N THR A 62 -2.01 -10.48 7.52
CA THR A 62 -3.37 -10.06 7.85
C THR A 62 -4.16 -9.63 6.60
N VAL A 63 -3.55 -8.83 5.73
CA VAL A 63 -4.16 -8.39 4.46
C VAL A 63 -4.43 -9.58 3.54
N GLN A 64 -3.47 -10.50 3.39
CA GLN A 64 -3.65 -11.72 2.58
C GLN A 64 -4.77 -12.62 3.13
N ALA A 65 -4.83 -12.82 4.45
CA ALA A 65 -5.90 -13.58 5.08
C ALA A 65 -7.27 -12.91 4.82
N ALA A 66 -7.36 -11.58 5.00
CA ALA A 66 -8.58 -10.83 4.71
C ALA A 66 -8.98 -10.88 3.22
N GLN A 67 -8.01 -10.90 2.31
CA GLN A 67 -8.26 -11.06 0.86
C GLN A 67 -8.73 -12.48 0.53
N SER A 68 -8.20 -13.52 1.18
CA SER A 68 -8.63 -14.90 0.96
C SER A 68 -10.09 -15.14 1.37
N LEU A 69 -10.59 -14.42 2.39
CA LEU A 69 -12.00 -14.44 2.77
C LEU A 69 -12.91 -13.78 1.72
N ARG A 70 -12.38 -12.80 0.98
CA ARG A 70 -13.08 -12.12 -0.12
C ARG A 70 -12.92 -12.84 -1.46
N TYR A 71 -12.18 -13.94 -1.51
CA TYR A 71 -11.83 -14.60 -2.75
C TYR A 71 -13.02 -15.44 -3.25
N GLU A 72 -13.92 -14.77 -3.95
CA GLU A 72 -14.74 -15.44 -4.95
C GLU A 72 -13.77 -16.09 -5.95
N SER A 73 -13.79 -17.41 -5.98
CA SER A 73 -12.80 -18.20 -6.72
C SER A 73 -12.74 -17.75 -8.16
N ILE A 74 -11.61 -17.18 -8.62
CA ILE A 74 -11.40 -16.87 -10.04
C ILE A 74 -11.80 -18.11 -10.85
N PRO A 75 -12.82 -18.01 -11.73
CA PRO A 75 -13.30 -19.15 -12.50
C PRO A 75 -12.16 -19.81 -13.26
N LEU A 76 -12.10 -21.14 -13.22
CA LEU A 76 -11.01 -21.92 -13.81
C LEU A 76 -10.82 -21.61 -15.30
N GLU A 77 -11.92 -21.35 -16.02
CA GLU A 77 -11.90 -20.98 -17.43
C GLU A 77 -11.20 -19.63 -17.67
N MET A 78 -11.44 -18.64 -16.83
CA MET A 78 -10.77 -17.34 -16.95
C MET A 78 -9.26 -17.49 -16.72
N ARG A 79 -8.84 -18.30 -15.74
CA ARG A 79 -7.42 -18.61 -15.51
C ARG A 79 -6.79 -19.30 -16.73
N LYS A 80 -7.52 -20.23 -17.36
CA LYS A 80 -7.06 -20.96 -18.54
C LYS A 80 -6.88 -20.02 -19.74
N GLN A 81 -7.85 -19.15 -20.00
CA GLN A 81 -7.81 -18.15 -21.07
C GLN A 81 -6.62 -17.19 -20.92
N VAL A 82 -6.42 -16.62 -19.73
CA VAL A 82 -5.28 -15.72 -19.47
C VAL A 82 -3.94 -16.45 -19.69
N ARG A 83 -3.82 -17.70 -19.23
CA ARG A 83 -2.60 -18.50 -19.40
C ARG A 83 -2.31 -18.79 -20.87
N GLN A 84 -3.33 -19.15 -21.65
CA GLN A 84 -3.19 -19.39 -23.09
C GLN A 84 -2.72 -18.13 -23.81
N PHE A 85 -3.39 -17.00 -23.56
CA PHE A 85 -3.02 -15.71 -24.14
C PHE A 85 -1.57 -15.31 -23.85
N LEU A 86 -1.12 -15.45 -22.59
CA LEU A 86 0.27 -15.15 -22.21
C LEU A 86 1.28 -16.09 -22.90
N GLN A 87 0.95 -17.39 -23.02
CA GLN A 87 1.81 -18.36 -23.69
C GLN A 87 1.98 -18.05 -25.19
N GLU A 88 0.92 -17.62 -25.86
CA GLU A 88 0.97 -17.20 -27.26
C GLU A 88 1.89 -15.98 -27.44
N ARG A 89 1.81 -14.99 -26.53
CA ARG A 89 2.69 -13.81 -26.57
C ARG A 89 4.15 -14.08 -26.23
N ILE A 90 4.42 -14.98 -25.28
CA ILE A 90 5.79 -15.34 -24.89
C ILE A 90 6.46 -16.21 -25.96
N LYS A 91 5.73 -17.18 -26.55
CA LYS A 91 6.23 -18.00 -27.67
C LYS A 91 6.36 -17.19 -28.96
N GLY A 92 5.58 -16.12 -29.11
CA GLY A 92 5.67 -15.17 -30.21
C GLY A 92 6.71 -14.06 -30.02
N SER A 93 7.54 -14.08 -28.96
CA SER A 93 8.67 -13.16 -28.86
C SER A 93 9.79 -13.66 -29.78
N PRO A 94 10.16 -12.95 -30.86
CA PRO A 94 11.35 -13.29 -31.64
C PRO A 94 12.59 -13.18 -30.74
N PRO A 95 13.66 -13.94 -31.03
CA PRO A 95 14.93 -13.77 -30.33
C PRO A 95 15.39 -12.33 -30.57
N ASN A 96 15.54 -11.58 -29.49
CA ASN A 96 16.20 -10.28 -29.46
C ASN A 96 17.57 -10.44 -30.16
N ARG A 97 17.73 -9.84 -31.35
CA ARG A 97 18.98 -9.76 -32.11
C ARG A 97 19.47 -8.32 -32.10
#